data_AF-A0A3M2AJK0-F1
#
_entry.id   AF-A0A3M2AJK0-F1
#
_cell.length_a   1.000
_cell.length_b   1.000
_cell.length_c   1.000
_cell.angle_alpha   90.00
_cell.angle_beta   90.00
_cell.angle_gamma   90.00
#
_symmetry.space_group_name_H-M   'P 1'
#
loop_
_entity.id
_entity.type
_entity.pdbx_description
1 polymer ?
#
loop_
_entity_poly.entity_id
_entity_poly.type
_entity_poly.pdbx_seq_one_letter_code
_entity_poly.pdbx_strand_id
1 'polypeptide(L)'
;MAEPGLEFGPGSSFDADERRTLTALHAELLASDHPKTPELVRALVATLKRVARVGTAVHAYPPIFSELDLGGRHRDADSLVDLLGRVEEASADLYLPTRAVVGRVLVIAELNAWRLASYLHAEVHPAGAGGEDPVGAEIDHWLHGCVYSLLAEDVLRSLAMDRELARPVREKAVSGLCAMWESRHTYGARHFFPLLAATWAARRRIRVSVGTLLGVSEIFRLLQAGGDPEFVRFFCREQVASDEAEAFQEFLIGVPTERIRSLAELLEKEGGGVLGPAEAGLPTPGRDENGVHECVRFYEFFRDRHLAALARRIKDLPGPKKTAEEYVMIHYLEESDGGGGRD
;
A
#
# COMPACT_ATOMS: atom_id res chain seq x y z
N MET A 1 -26.66 4.08 34.17
CA MET A 1 -27.22 3.93 32.81
C MET A 1 -26.11 3.35 31.96
N ALA A 2 -26.32 2.20 31.32
CA ALA A 2 -25.34 1.65 30.38
C ALA A 2 -25.17 2.65 29.22
N GLU A 3 -23.96 3.13 29.00
CA GLU A 3 -23.68 4.02 27.87
C GLU A 3 -23.89 3.27 26.56
N PRO A 4 -24.50 3.91 25.54
CA PRO A 4 -24.78 3.24 24.29
C PRO A 4 -23.45 2.79 23.66
N GLY A 5 -23.37 1.50 23.30
CA GLY A 5 -22.21 0.93 22.63
C GLY A 5 -21.92 1.65 21.30
N LEU A 6 -20.68 1.51 20.82
CA LEU A 6 -20.27 2.07 19.55
C LEU A 6 -21.09 1.45 18.40
N GLU A 7 -21.95 2.25 17.76
CA GLU A 7 -22.77 1.78 16.65
C GLU A 7 -22.08 1.97 15.30
N PHE A 8 -21.97 0.87 14.56
CA PHE A 8 -21.50 0.85 13.18
C PHE A 8 -22.73 0.90 12.26
N GLY A 9 -22.89 2.00 11.52
CA GLY A 9 -24.04 2.17 10.63
C GLY A 9 -24.14 1.07 9.56
N PRO A 10 -25.30 0.93 8.88
CA PRO A 10 -25.54 -0.15 7.91
C PRO A 10 -24.59 -0.13 6.70
N GLY A 11 -23.99 1.03 6.38
CA GLY A 11 -22.96 1.17 5.34
C GLY A 11 -21.53 1.04 5.86
N SER A 12 -21.31 0.54 7.07
CA SER A 12 -19.98 0.36 7.62
C SER A 12 -19.20 -0.71 6.85
N SER A 13 -18.01 -0.32 6.41
CA SER A 13 -17.06 -1.16 5.70
C SER A 13 -16.08 -1.92 6.61
N PHE A 14 -16.11 -1.62 7.92
CA PHE A 14 -15.26 -2.29 8.90
C PHE A 14 -15.72 -3.73 9.13
N ASP A 15 -14.79 -4.67 9.09
CA ASP A 15 -15.01 -6.08 9.38
C ASP A 15 -15.19 -6.35 10.89
N ALA A 16 -15.39 -7.62 11.27
CA ALA A 16 -15.62 -8.00 12.66
C ALA A 16 -14.41 -7.71 13.57
N ASP A 17 -13.19 -7.80 13.05
CA ASP A 17 -11.95 -7.60 13.80
C ASP A 17 -11.67 -6.10 13.97
N GLU A 18 -11.83 -5.33 12.89
CA GLU A 18 -11.74 -3.87 12.90
C GLU A 18 -12.76 -3.24 13.87
N ARG A 19 -13.99 -3.75 13.89
CA ARG A 19 -15.02 -3.31 14.85
C ARG A 19 -14.63 -3.61 16.29
N ARG A 20 -13.96 -4.73 16.56
CA ARG A 20 -13.46 -5.05 17.90
C ARG A 20 -12.40 -4.04 18.32
N THR A 21 -11.41 -3.75 17.48
CA THR A 21 -10.37 -2.75 17.77
C THR A 21 -10.97 -1.38 18.05
N LEU A 22 -11.91 -0.91 17.22
CA LEU A 22 -12.56 0.39 17.41
C LEU A 22 -13.43 0.45 18.67
N THR A 23 -14.07 -0.67 19.02
CA THR A 23 -14.86 -0.77 20.26
C THR A 23 -13.96 -0.78 21.48
N ALA A 24 -12.80 -1.45 21.42
CA ALA A 24 -11.80 -1.44 22.48
C ALA A 24 -11.25 -0.03 22.71
N LEU A 25 -10.85 0.67 21.64
CA LEU A 25 -10.43 2.07 21.72
C LEU A 25 -11.52 2.96 22.33
N HIS A 26 -12.78 2.78 21.91
CA HIS A 26 -13.89 3.55 22.48
C HIS A 26 -14.05 3.30 24.00
N ALA A 27 -13.87 2.06 24.45
CA ALA A 27 -13.89 1.73 25.87
C ALA A 27 -12.71 2.35 26.64
N GLU A 28 -11.50 2.35 26.06
CA GLU A 28 -10.32 3.01 26.63
C GLU A 28 -10.53 4.52 26.78
N LEU A 29 -11.10 5.17 25.74
CA LEU A 29 -11.42 6.60 25.80
C LEU A 29 -12.42 6.90 26.93
N LEU A 30 -13.48 6.10 27.09
CA LEU A 30 -14.47 6.29 28.15
C LEU A 30 -13.92 6.03 29.55
N ALA A 31 -12.97 5.10 29.68
CA ALA A 31 -12.30 4.79 30.94
C ALA A 31 -11.20 5.80 31.30
N SER A 32 -10.79 6.66 30.37
CA SER A 32 -9.72 7.63 30.58
C SER A 32 -10.16 8.84 31.41
N ASP A 33 -9.29 9.26 32.32
CA ASP A 33 -9.41 10.52 33.09
C ASP A 33 -9.08 11.77 32.26
N HIS A 34 -8.90 11.65 30.94
CA HIS A 34 -8.55 12.76 30.07
C HIS A 34 -9.64 13.85 30.06
N PRO A 35 -9.32 15.14 30.28
CA PRO A 35 -10.32 16.20 30.45
C PRO A 35 -11.20 16.44 29.22
N LYS A 36 -10.75 15.99 28.04
CA LYS A 36 -11.48 16.12 26.76
C LYS A 36 -12.15 14.83 26.29
N THR A 37 -12.27 13.79 27.12
CA THR A 37 -12.89 12.50 26.74
C THR A 37 -14.20 12.66 25.95
N PRO A 38 -15.16 13.53 26.35
CA PRO A 38 -16.40 13.72 25.58
C PRO A 38 -16.17 14.24 24.14
N GLU A 39 -15.14 15.06 23.92
CA GLU A 39 -14.78 15.56 22.59
C GLU A 39 -14.10 14.47 21.74
N LEU A 40 -13.19 13.70 22.35
CA LEU A 40 -12.48 12.60 21.70
C LEU A 40 -13.46 11.52 21.22
N VAL A 41 -14.38 11.08 22.09
CA VAL A 41 -15.43 10.12 21.77
C VAL A 41 -16.34 10.65 20.65
N ARG A 42 -16.76 11.93 20.73
CA ARG A 42 -17.55 12.54 19.66
C ARG A 42 -16.81 12.56 18.32
N ALA A 43 -15.51 12.82 18.33
CA ALA A 43 -14.68 12.83 17.12
C ALA A 43 -14.57 11.44 16.49
N LEU A 44 -14.37 10.40 17.29
CA LEU A 44 -14.36 9.00 16.84
C LEU A 44 -15.70 8.64 16.18
N VAL A 45 -16.81 8.81 16.92
CA VAL A 45 -18.16 8.47 16.44
C VAL A 45 -18.52 9.25 15.17
N ALA A 46 -18.22 10.54 15.11
CA ALA A 46 -18.49 11.36 13.93
C ALA A 46 -17.70 10.87 12.70
N THR A 47 -16.46 10.43 12.89
CA THR A 47 -15.60 9.92 11.81
C THR A 47 -16.11 8.59 11.29
N LEU A 48 -16.48 7.65 12.17
CA LEU A 48 -17.06 6.37 11.75
C LEU A 48 -18.37 6.55 10.97
N LYS A 49 -19.22 7.51 11.38
CA LYS A 49 -20.43 7.88 10.62
C LYS A 49 -20.11 8.45 9.24
N ARG A 50 -19.02 9.21 9.07
CA ARG A 50 -18.59 9.71 7.76
C ARG A 50 -18.10 8.57 6.86
N VAL A 51 -17.28 7.65 7.38
CA VAL A 51 -16.82 6.47 6.65
C VAL A 51 -18.01 5.63 6.18
N ALA A 52 -18.98 5.36 7.07
CA ALA A 52 -20.18 4.61 6.72
C ALA A 52 -21.01 5.26 5.60
N ARG A 53 -21.05 6.60 5.51
CA ARG A 53 -21.71 7.31 4.40
C ARG A 53 -21.01 7.11 3.07
N VAL A 54 -19.67 7.08 3.07
CA VAL A 54 -18.89 6.74 1.87
C VAL A 54 -19.13 5.29 1.48
N GLY A 55 -19.18 4.37 2.46
CA GLY A 55 -19.52 2.96 2.23
C GLY A 55 -20.91 2.80 1.59
N THR A 56 -21.93 3.50 2.10
CA THR A 56 -23.26 3.54 1.45
C THR A 56 -23.19 4.04 0.01
N ALA A 57 -22.37 5.07 -0.27
CA ALA A 57 -22.21 5.60 -1.62
C ALA A 57 -21.59 4.57 -2.57
N VAL A 58 -20.59 3.78 -2.14
CA VAL A 58 -20.02 2.68 -2.95
C VAL A 58 -21.11 1.69 -3.35
N HIS A 59 -21.96 1.28 -2.41
CA HIS A 59 -23.02 0.30 -2.64
C HIS A 59 -24.14 0.82 -3.55
N ALA A 60 -24.29 2.14 -3.68
CA ALA A 60 -25.26 2.74 -4.60
C ALA A 60 -24.85 2.64 -6.07
N TYR A 61 -23.57 2.38 -6.38
CA TYR A 61 -23.10 2.16 -7.74
C TYR A 61 -23.20 0.69 -8.13
N PRO A 62 -23.53 0.39 -9.41
CA PRO A 62 -23.65 -0.98 -9.88
C PRO A 62 -22.29 -1.71 -9.80
N PRO A 63 -22.30 -3.05 -9.63
CA PRO A 63 -21.11 -3.87 -9.79
C PRO A 63 -20.39 -3.58 -11.11
N ILE A 64 -19.06 -3.67 -11.09
CA ILE A 64 -18.16 -3.28 -12.18
C ILE A 64 -18.44 -4.05 -13.47
N PHE A 65 -18.88 -5.30 -13.32
CA PHE A 65 -19.25 -6.19 -14.42
C PHE A 65 -20.74 -6.50 -14.49
N SER A 66 -21.61 -5.69 -13.86
CA SER A 66 -23.03 -5.82 -14.19
C SER A 66 -23.20 -5.51 -15.68
N GLU A 67 -23.68 -6.48 -16.47
CA GLU A 67 -23.84 -6.36 -17.91
C GLU A 67 -24.62 -5.09 -18.27
N LEU A 68 -23.90 -4.11 -18.80
CA LEU A 68 -24.47 -2.87 -19.32
C LEU A 68 -24.44 -2.97 -20.84
N ASP A 69 -25.38 -3.73 -21.39
CA ASP A 69 -25.68 -3.70 -22.82
C ASP A 69 -26.48 -2.42 -23.12
N LEU A 70 -25.76 -1.32 -23.32
CA LEU A 70 -26.36 -0.04 -23.70
C LEU A 70 -26.10 0.22 -25.19
N GLY A 71 -27.15 0.06 -26.00
CA GLY A 71 -27.18 0.54 -27.38
C GLY A 71 -26.08 -0.03 -28.28
N GLY A 72 -25.77 -1.33 -28.14
CA GLY A 72 -24.76 -2.05 -28.93
C GLY A 72 -23.34 -2.01 -28.38
N ARG A 73 -23.13 -1.41 -27.19
CA ARG A 73 -21.86 -1.46 -26.47
C ARG A 73 -21.95 -2.52 -25.38
N HIS A 74 -21.04 -3.48 -25.42
CA HIS A 74 -20.87 -4.50 -24.39
C HIS A 74 -19.71 -4.10 -23.45
N ARG A 75 -19.85 -4.38 -22.16
CA ARG A 75 -18.82 -4.12 -21.15
C ARG A 75 -18.63 -5.35 -20.28
N ASP A 76 -17.46 -5.95 -20.42
CA ASP A 76 -16.95 -7.10 -19.68
C ASP A 76 -15.48 -6.87 -19.25
N ALA A 77 -14.87 -7.89 -18.65
CA ALA A 77 -13.45 -7.86 -18.26
C ALA A 77 -12.51 -7.62 -19.45
N ASP A 78 -12.76 -8.25 -20.60
CA ASP A 78 -11.92 -8.14 -21.78
C ASP A 78 -11.95 -6.73 -22.37
N SER A 79 -13.13 -6.11 -22.44
CA SER A 79 -13.30 -4.72 -22.86
C SER A 79 -12.59 -3.74 -21.92
N LEU A 80 -12.50 -4.06 -20.62
CA LEU A 80 -11.77 -3.27 -19.65
C LEU A 80 -10.25 -3.42 -19.82
N VAL A 81 -9.76 -4.63 -20.12
CA VAL A 81 -8.35 -4.87 -20.49
C VAL A 81 -7.98 -4.06 -21.72
N ASP A 82 -8.81 -4.10 -22.76
CA ASP A 82 -8.57 -3.33 -23.99
C ASP A 82 -8.65 -1.82 -23.74
N LEU A 83 -9.56 -1.36 -22.89
CA LEU A 83 -9.69 0.04 -22.50
C LEU A 83 -8.45 0.53 -21.75
N LEU A 84 -8.07 -0.14 -20.66
CA LEU A 84 -6.94 0.27 -19.82
C LEU A 84 -5.61 0.23 -20.58
N GLY A 85 -5.45 -0.67 -21.54
CA GLY A 85 -4.28 -0.71 -22.41
C GLY A 85 -4.18 0.46 -23.41
N ARG A 86 -5.20 1.31 -23.53
CA ARG A 86 -5.18 2.49 -24.41
C ARG A 86 -5.09 3.80 -23.64
N VAL A 87 -5.20 3.73 -22.33
CA VAL A 87 -5.30 4.89 -21.44
C VAL A 87 -3.92 5.30 -20.98
N GLU A 88 -3.67 6.61 -20.96
CA GLU A 88 -2.46 7.18 -20.36
C GLU A 88 -2.66 7.42 -18.86
N GLU A 89 -1.60 7.24 -18.07
CA GLU A 89 -1.59 7.44 -16.61
C GLU A 89 -2.23 8.78 -16.19
N ALA A 90 -1.92 9.86 -16.91
CA ALA A 90 -2.43 11.20 -16.62
C ALA A 90 -3.96 11.34 -16.72
N SER A 91 -4.61 10.45 -17.48
CA SER A 91 -6.06 10.50 -17.74
C SER A 91 -6.81 9.32 -17.12
N ALA A 92 -6.11 8.42 -16.43
CA ALA A 92 -6.63 7.10 -16.18
C ALA A 92 -7.86 7.04 -15.26
N ASP A 93 -7.98 7.97 -14.31
CA ASP A 93 -9.15 8.06 -13.44
C ASP A 93 -10.46 8.35 -14.20
N LEU A 94 -10.36 8.95 -15.40
CA LEU A 94 -11.53 9.27 -16.23
C LEU A 94 -12.15 8.05 -16.90
N TYR A 95 -11.41 6.93 -16.96
CA TYR A 95 -11.82 5.70 -17.64
C TYR A 95 -12.15 4.57 -16.66
N LEU A 96 -11.88 4.76 -15.37
CA LEU A 96 -12.19 3.75 -14.35
C LEU A 96 -13.70 3.65 -14.09
N PRO A 97 -14.20 2.46 -13.72
CA PRO A 97 -15.56 2.33 -13.20
C PRO A 97 -15.78 3.28 -12.02
N THR A 98 -16.91 4.00 -11.98
CA THR A 98 -17.21 4.92 -10.87
C THR A 98 -17.18 4.22 -9.50
N ARG A 99 -17.65 2.97 -9.43
CA ARG A 99 -17.57 2.13 -8.23
C ARG A 99 -16.12 1.93 -7.76
N ALA A 100 -15.16 1.77 -8.68
CA ALA A 100 -13.74 1.65 -8.35
C ALA A 100 -13.19 2.97 -7.76
N VAL A 101 -13.51 4.11 -8.37
CA VAL A 101 -13.08 5.44 -7.90
C VAL A 101 -13.63 5.73 -6.51
N VAL A 102 -14.94 5.53 -6.29
CA VAL A 102 -15.58 5.75 -4.98
C VAL A 102 -15.09 4.72 -3.96
N GLY A 103 -14.80 3.49 -4.39
CA GLY A 103 -14.14 2.48 -3.55
C GLY A 103 -12.76 2.93 -3.07
N ARG A 104 -11.94 3.52 -3.93
CA ARG A 104 -10.64 4.08 -3.51
C ARG A 104 -10.81 5.19 -2.47
N VAL A 105 -11.82 6.05 -2.63
CA VAL A 105 -12.18 7.08 -1.63
C VAL A 105 -12.55 6.45 -0.28
N LEU A 106 -13.24 5.30 -0.27
CA LEU A 106 -13.56 4.57 0.96
C LEU A 106 -12.30 4.14 1.72
N VAL A 107 -11.31 3.54 1.04
CA VAL A 107 -10.03 3.13 1.67
C VAL A 107 -9.26 4.33 2.21
N ILE A 108 -9.29 5.47 1.52
CA ILE A 108 -8.69 6.71 2.02
C ILE A 108 -9.46 7.24 3.26
N ALA A 109 -10.79 7.10 3.28
CA ALA A 109 -11.59 7.50 4.43
C ALA A 109 -11.29 6.61 5.65
N GLU A 110 -11.14 5.30 5.46
CA GLU A 110 -10.71 4.34 6.50
C GLU A 110 -9.31 4.64 7.00
N LEU A 111 -8.34 4.86 6.09
CA LEU A 111 -6.98 5.27 6.44
C LEU A 111 -6.99 6.49 7.37
N ASN A 112 -7.80 7.51 7.05
CA ASN A 112 -7.92 8.71 7.88
C ASN A 112 -8.65 8.44 9.21
N ALA A 113 -9.60 7.50 9.24
CA ALA A 113 -10.25 7.07 10.48
C ALA A 113 -9.26 6.35 11.40
N TRP A 114 -8.42 5.47 10.87
CA TRP A 114 -7.37 4.78 11.62
C TRP A 114 -6.26 5.73 12.07
N ARG A 115 -5.90 6.73 11.26
CA ARG A 115 -5.01 7.82 11.71
C ARG A 115 -5.60 8.61 12.87
N LEU A 116 -6.88 8.97 12.79
CA LEU A 116 -7.55 9.61 13.93
C LEU A 116 -7.54 8.68 15.15
N ALA A 117 -7.87 7.41 14.99
CA ALA A 117 -7.83 6.42 16.07
C ALA A 117 -6.46 6.36 16.76
N SER A 118 -5.37 6.37 15.97
CA SER A 118 -3.99 6.43 16.48
C SER A 118 -3.73 7.71 17.30
N TYR A 119 -4.18 8.88 16.82
CA TYR A 119 -4.06 10.12 17.59
C TYR A 119 -4.89 10.10 18.88
N LEU A 120 -6.12 9.58 18.83
CA LEU A 120 -6.99 9.48 19.99
C LEU A 120 -6.43 8.52 21.05
N HIS A 121 -5.88 7.38 20.62
CA HIS A 121 -5.20 6.43 21.49
C HIS A 121 -3.99 7.09 22.18
N ALA A 122 -3.14 7.80 21.43
CA ALA A 122 -1.97 8.48 21.99
C ALA A 122 -2.30 9.57 23.02
N GLU A 123 -3.47 10.22 22.93
CA GLU A 123 -3.93 11.21 23.92
C GLU A 123 -4.26 10.58 25.28
N VAL A 124 -4.75 9.34 25.29
CA VAL A 124 -5.13 8.63 26.52
C VAL A 124 -4.07 7.63 27.00
N HIS A 125 -3.13 7.26 26.12
CA HIS A 125 -1.96 6.44 26.39
C HIS A 125 -0.67 7.15 25.94
N PRO A 126 -0.25 8.22 26.64
CA PRO A 126 0.97 8.95 26.28
C PRO A 126 2.21 8.04 26.35
N ALA A 127 3.12 8.25 25.40
CA ALA A 127 4.33 7.45 25.24
C ALA A 127 5.14 7.35 26.55
N GLY A 128 5.52 6.12 26.93
CA GLY A 128 6.33 5.85 28.12
C GLY A 128 5.55 5.27 29.31
N ALA A 129 4.25 5.01 29.18
CA ALA A 129 3.42 4.44 30.25
C ALA A 129 3.83 3.00 30.68
N GLY A 130 4.60 2.27 29.85
CA GLY A 130 5.10 0.93 30.16
C GLY A 130 3.99 -0.12 30.23
N GLY A 131 3.95 -1.04 29.27
CA GLY A 131 2.95 -2.11 29.23
C GLY A 131 2.79 -2.68 27.82
N GLU A 132 2.04 -3.77 27.70
CA GLU A 132 1.54 -4.23 26.40
C GLU A 132 0.46 -3.26 25.92
N ASP A 133 0.56 -2.84 24.66
CA ASP A 133 -0.42 -1.95 24.00
C ASP A 133 -1.08 -2.70 22.83
N PRO A 134 -1.99 -3.64 23.12
CA PRO A 134 -2.63 -4.45 22.08
C PRO A 134 -3.51 -3.61 21.14
N VAL A 135 -4.24 -2.63 21.68
CA VAL A 135 -5.13 -1.77 20.87
C VAL A 135 -4.32 -0.86 19.95
N GLY A 136 -3.24 -0.23 20.44
CA GLY A 136 -2.35 0.56 19.60
C GLY A 136 -1.69 -0.27 18.49
N ALA A 137 -1.27 -1.51 18.80
CA ALA A 137 -0.72 -2.43 17.81
C ALA A 137 -1.76 -2.85 16.73
N GLU A 138 -3.01 -3.09 17.12
CA GLU A 138 -4.10 -3.37 16.17
C GLU A 138 -4.44 -2.14 15.31
N ILE A 139 -4.50 -0.94 15.88
CA ILE A 139 -4.70 0.31 15.12
C ILE A 139 -3.59 0.48 14.08
N ASP A 140 -2.32 0.28 14.48
CA ASP A 140 -1.18 0.32 13.55
C ASP A 140 -1.34 -0.72 12.42
N HIS A 141 -1.78 -1.94 12.76
CA HIS A 141 -2.03 -2.99 11.77
C HIS A 141 -3.06 -2.57 10.72
N TRP A 142 -4.24 -2.10 11.13
CA TRP A 142 -5.33 -1.73 10.23
C TRP A 142 -4.99 -0.52 9.35
N LEU A 143 -4.31 0.46 9.95
CA LEU A 143 -3.84 1.65 9.26
C LEU A 143 -2.89 1.25 8.11
N HIS A 144 -1.93 0.35 8.36
CA HIS A 144 -1.04 -0.15 7.31
C HIS A 144 -1.76 -1.04 6.29
N GLY A 145 -2.76 -1.81 6.70
CA GLY A 145 -3.62 -2.57 5.79
C GLY A 145 -4.29 -1.71 4.72
N CYS A 146 -4.71 -0.49 5.09
CA CYS A 146 -5.25 0.48 4.14
C CYS A 146 -4.19 0.92 3.12
N VAL A 147 -2.97 1.22 3.58
CA VAL A 147 -1.85 1.60 2.69
C VAL A 147 -1.50 0.47 1.72
N TYR A 148 -1.40 -0.76 2.20
CA TYR A 148 -1.12 -1.92 1.34
C TYR A 148 -2.20 -2.14 0.30
N SER A 149 -3.46 -1.87 0.64
CA SER A 149 -4.58 -1.92 -0.31
C SER A 149 -4.44 -0.89 -1.43
N LEU A 150 -4.01 0.34 -1.12
CA LEU A 150 -3.71 1.36 -2.12
C LEU A 150 -2.51 0.98 -2.99
N LEU A 151 -1.44 0.44 -2.39
CA LEU A 151 -0.24 0.01 -3.11
C LEU A 151 -0.52 -1.15 -4.07
N ALA A 152 -1.25 -2.17 -3.63
CA ALA A 152 -1.62 -3.30 -4.47
C ALA A 152 -2.49 -2.85 -5.66
N GLU A 153 -3.44 -1.94 -5.42
CA GLU A 153 -4.24 -1.34 -6.48
C GLU A 153 -3.37 -0.57 -7.48
N ASP A 154 -2.43 0.25 -7.01
CA ASP A 154 -1.52 1.02 -7.87
C ASP A 154 -0.59 0.12 -8.70
N VAL A 155 -0.06 -0.95 -8.11
CA VAL A 155 0.76 -1.95 -8.83
C VAL A 155 -0.05 -2.61 -9.93
N LEU A 156 -1.22 -3.16 -9.61
CA LEU A 156 -2.05 -3.84 -10.61
C LEU A 156 -2.53 -2.88 -11.71
N ARG A 157 -2.86 -1.63 -11.36
CA ARG A 157 -3.23 -0.60 -12.32
C ARG A 157 -2.08 -0.32 -13.29
N SER A 158 -0.86 -0.17 -12.79
CA SER A 158 0.32 0.01 -13.64
C SER A 158 0.48 -1.15 -14.61
N LEU A 159 0.34 -2.39 -14.14
CA LEU A 159 0.44 -3.58 -14.99
C LEU A 159 -0.69 -3.67 -16.03
N ALA A 160 -1.93 -3.38 -15.63
CA ALA A 160 -3.08 -3.39 -16.53
C ALA A 160 -2.94 -2.38 -17.68
N MET A 161 -2.30 -1.25 -17.41
CA MET A 161 -2.08 -0.16 -18.37
C MET A 161 -0.79 -0.32 -19.20
N ASP A 162 0.10 -1.22 -18.81
CA ASP A 162 1.36 -1.42 -19.53
C ASP A 162 1.15 -2.18 -20.84
N ARG A 163 1.31 -1.48 -21.97
CA ARG A 163 1.12 -2.02 -23.33
C ARG A 163 2.24 -2.95 -23.77
N GLU A 164 3.39 -2.91 -23.11
CA GLU A 164 4.54 -3.76 -23.43
C GLU A 164 4.38 -5.14 -22.78
N LEU A 165 3.51 -5.28 -21.78
CA LEU A 165 3.23 -6.56 -21.15
C LEU A 165 2.36 -7.45 -22.03
N ALA A 166 2.62 -8.76 -21.95
CA ALA A 166 1.80 -9.76 -22.61
C ALA A 166 0.34 -9.66 -22.14
N ARG A 167 -0.59 -9.75 -23.11
CA ARG A 167 -2.03 -9.63 -22.84
C ARG A 167 -2.52 -10.55 -21.71
N PRO A 168 -2.12 -11.82 -21.58
CA PRO A 168 -2.55 -12.68 -20.47
C PRO A 168 -2.19 -12.13 -19.08
N VAL A 169 -1.02 -11.51 -18.93
CA VAL A 169 -0.61 -10.88 -17.66
C VAL A 169 -1.51 -9.69 -17.34
N ARG A 170 -1.81 -8.88 -18.35
CA ARG A 170 -2.71 -7.71 -18.22
C ARG A 170 -4.14 -8.14 -17.87
N GLU A 171 -4.64 -9.21 -18.48
CA GLU A 171 -5.96 -9.79 -18.16
C GLU A 171 -6.04 -10.19 -16.70
N LYS A 172 -5.01 -10.87 -16.18
CA LYS A 172 -4.92 -11.23 -14.76
C LYS A 172 -4.80 -10.02 -13.85
N ALA A 173 -4.04 -9.00 -14.24
CA ALA A 173 -3.95 -7.76 -13.49
C ALA A 173 -5.31 -7.05 -13.39
N VAL A 174 -6.07 -6.98 -14.48
CA VAL A 174 -7.44 -6.43 -14.49
C VAL A 174 -8.40 -7.29 -13.67
N SER A 175 -8.30 -8.62 -13.77
CA SER A 175 -9.10 -9.52 -12.93
C SER A 175 -8.81 -9.29 -11.44
N GLY A 176 -7.54 -9.14 -11.07
CA GLY A 176 -7.12 -8.79 -9.71
C GLY A 176 -7.67 -7.45 -9.25
N LEU A 177 -7.62 -6.42 -10.09
CA LEU A 177 -8.21 -5.11 -9.79
C LEU A 177 -9.71 -5.22 -9.53
N CYS A 178 -10.42 -5.95 -10.38
CA CYS A 178 -11.86 -6.06 -10.27
C CYS A 178 -12.27 -6.87 -9.04
N ALA A 179 -11.55 -7.94 -8.71
CA ALA A 179 -11.76 -8.67 -7.47
C ALA A 179 -11.52 -7.76 -6.25
N MET A 180 -10.43 -6.99 -6.23
CA MET A 180 -10.15 -6.02 -5.17
C MET A 180 -11.23 -4.94 -5.06
N TRP A 181 -11.72 -4.43 -6.19
CA TRP A 181 -12.72 -3.37 -6.21
C TRP A 181 -14.09 -3.86 -5.74
N GLU A 182 -14.47 -5.10 -6.07
CA GLU A 182 -15.76 -5.66 -5.65
C GLU A 182 -15.77 -6.04 -4.18
N SER A 183 -14.68 -6.61 -3.67
CA SER A 183 -14.63 -7.09 -2.28
C SER A 183 -13.94 -6.12 -1.33
N ARG A 184 -13.81 -4.84 -1.71
CA ARG A 184 -13.08 -3.82 -0.93
C ARG A 184 -13.58 -3.64 0.50
N HIS A 185 -14.84 -4.00 0.76
CA HIS A 185 -15.52 -3.96 2.06
C HIS A 185 -15.34 -5.23 2.89
N THR A 186 -14.66 -6.25 2.35
CA THR A 186 -14.50 -7.57 3.00
C THR A 186 -13.03 -7.98 3.09
N TYR A 187 -12.21 -7.59 2.12
CA TYR A 187 -10.84 -8.07 1.99
C TYR A 187 -9.88 -6.93 1.63
N GLY A 188 -8.88 -6.69 2.47
CA GLY A 188 -7.73 -5.82 2.16
C GLY A 188 -6.62 -6.54 1.37
N ALA A 189 -5.57 -5.82 0.99
CA ALA A 189 -4.45 -6.34 0.16
C ALA A 189 -3.85 -7.67 0.62
N ARG A 190 -3.78 -7.94 1.94
CA ARG A 190 -3.24 -9.19 2.50
C ARG A 190 -3.96 -10.46 1.99
N HIS A 191 -5.22 -10.32 1.58
CA HIS A 191 -6.01 -11.43 1.04
C HIS A 191 -5.77 -11.66 -0.45
N PHE A 192 -5.26 -10.64 -1.15
CA PHE A 192 -5.02 -10.69 -2.59
C PHE A 192 -3.57 -10.98 -2.94
N PHE A 193 -2.63 -10.36 -2.22
CA PHE A 193 -1.19 -10.47 -2.47
C PHE A 193 -0.42 -10.58 -1.15
N PRO A 194 -0.53 -11.73 -0.45
CA PRO A 194 0.11 -11.93 0.85
C PRO A 194 1.63 -11.72 0.80
N LEU A 195 2.27 -12.12 -0.30
CA LEU A 195 3.70 -11.93 -0.55
C LEU A 195 4.11 -10.44 -0.49
N LEU A 196 3.41 -9.57 -1.21
CA LEU A 196 3.70 -8.14 -1.20
C LEU A 196 3.36 -7.51 0.16
N ALA A 197 2.24 -7.91 0.77
CA ALA A 197 1.85 -7.41 2.09
C ALA A 197 2.90 -7.74 3.17
N ALA A 198 3.41 -8.97 3.20
CA ALA A 198 4.48 -9.39 4.11
C ALA A 198 5.78 -8.62 3.83
N THR A 199 6.13 -8.46 2.56
CA THR A 199 7.34 -7.72 2.15
C THR A 199 7.26 -6.24 2.55
N TRP A 200 6.13 -5.58 2.35
CA TRP A 200 5.92 -4.19 2.78
C TRP A 200 5.91 -4.05 4.30
N ALA A 201 5.30 -4.99 5.03
CA ALA A 201 5.32 -5.01 6.48
C ALA A 201 6.74 -5.15 7.04
N ALA A 202 7.57 -6.01 6.43
CA ALA A 202 8.97 -6.13 6.77
C ALA A 202 9.75 -4.87 6.39
N ARG A 203 9.54 -4.32 5.18
CA ARG A 203 10.25 -3.14 4.67
C ARG A 203 10.05 -1.90 5.54
N ARG A 204 8.89 -1.76 6.17
CA ARG A 204 8.61 -0.69 7.14
C ARG A 204 9.51 -0.78 8.39
N ARG A 205 9.82 -1.99 8.83
CA ARG A 205 10.58 -2.23 10.08
C ARG A 205 12.09 -2.14 9.89
N ILE A 206 12.58 -2.17 8.65
CA ILE A 206 14.02 -2.11 8.39
C ILE A 206 14.52 -0.67 8.35
N ARG A 207 15.68 -0.46 8.97
CA ARG A 207 16.48 0.75 8.78
C ARG A 207 17.45 0.50 7.64
N VAL A 208 17.45 1.40 6.66
CA VAL A 208 18.45 1.41 5.59
C VAL A 208 19.77 1.86 6.20
N SER A 209 20.83 1.07 6.03
CA SER A 209 22.19 1.47 6.40
C SER A 209 22.94 2.09 5.24
N VAL A 210 22.47 1.92 4.00
CA VAL A 210 23.10 2.40 2.74
C VAL A 210 24.38 1.64 2.46
N GLY A 211 25.38 1.76 3.33
CA GLY A 211 26.61 0.99 3.27
C GLY A 211 27.38 1.26 1.98
N THR A 212 27.56 0.22 1.17
CA THR A 212 28.21 0.26 -0.16
C THR A 212 27.21 0.42 -1.30
N LEU A 213 25.94 0.73 -1.02
CA LEU A 213 24.82 0.75 -1.96
C LEU A 213 24.46 -0.60 -2.59
N LEU A 214 25.18 -1.69 -2.30
CA LEU A 214 24.88 -3.02 -2.85
C LEU A 214 23.60 -3.65 -2.27
N GLY A 215 23.08 -3.14 -1.15
CA GLY A 215 21.82 -3.60 -0.56
C GLY A 215 21.88 -4.93 0.20
N VAL A 216 23.05 -5.57 0.33
CA VAL A 216 23.18 -6.88 1.01
C VAL A 216 22.71 -6.82 2.47
N SER A 217 23.10 -5.79 3.22
CA SER A 217 22.66 -5.59 4.60
C SER A 217 21.14 -5.42 4.70
N GLU A 218 20.55 -4.70 3.75
CA GLU A 218 19.12 -4.48 3.65
C GLU A 218 18.36 -5.78 3.34
N ILE A 219 18.91 -6.65 2.48
CA ILE A 219 18.32 -7.98 2.20
C ILE A 219 18.23 -8.83 3.48
N PHE A 220 19.33 -8.94 4.23
CA PHE A 220 19.32 -9.70 5.48
C PHE A 220 18.33 -9.14 6.49
N ARG A 221 18.24 -7.81 6.61
CA ARG A 221 17.27 -7.16 7.50
C ARG A 221 15.83 -7.37 7.06
N LEU A 222 15.57 -7.36 5.74
CA LEU A 222 14.24 -7.59 5.19
C LEU A 222 13.76 -9.00 5.56
N LEU A 223 14.61 -10.01 5.38
CA LEU A 223 14.31 -11.39 5.78
C LEU A 223 14.12 -11.53 7.29
N GLN A 224 15.00 -10.91 8.10
CA GLN A 224 14.87 -10.92 9.56
C GLN A 224 13.59 -10.24 10.06
N ALA A 225 13.10 -9.21 9.36
CA ALA A 225 11.88 -8.49 9.68
C ALA A 225 10.59 -9.24 9.25
N GLY A 226 10.72 -10.45 8.71
CA GLY A 226 9.61 -11.28 8.24
C GLY A 226 9.17 -11.01 6.81
N GLY A 227 10.07 -10.48 5.97
CA GLY A 227 9.80 -10.29 4.54
C GLY A 227 9.64 -11.63 3.84
N ASP A 228 8.78 -11.68 2.83
CA ASP A 228 8.52 -12.93 2.13
C ASP A 228 9.79 -13.43 1.41
N PRO A 229 10.27 -14.65 1.69
CA PRO A 229 11.47 -15.18 1.04
C PRO A 229 11.33 -15.32 -0.48
N GLU A 230 10.12 -15.49 -1.02
CA GLU A 230 9.89 -15.57 -2.47
C GLU A 230 10.17 -14.24 -3.15
N PHE A 231 9.85 -13.11 -2.52
CA PHE A 231 10.18 -11.78 -3.03
C PHE A 231 11.69 -11.62 -3.24
N VAL A 232 12.50 -12.01 -2.25
CA VAL A 232 13.96 -11.93 -2.34
C VAL A 232 14.50 -12.95 -3.35
N ARG A 233 13.98 -14.17 -3.32
CA ARG A 233 14.40 -15.25 -4.22
C ARG A 233 14.23 -14.89 -5.69
N PHE A 234 13.15 -14.18 -6.03
CA PHE A 234 12.93 -13.66 -7.38
C PHE A 234 14.14 -12.85 -7.89
N PHE A 235 14.72 -11.97 -7.06
CA PHE A 235 15.87 -11.13 -7.40
C PHE A 235 17.24 -11.79 -7.18
N CYS A 236 17.28 -13.02 -6.67
CA CYS A 236 18.53 -13.77 -6.43
C CYS A 236 18.70 -14.97 -7.36
N ARG A 237 17.88 -15.09 -8.43
CA ARG A 237 18.01 -16.14 -9.44
C ARG A 237 19.26 -15.94 -10.31
N GLU A 238 19.67 -17.00 -11.02
CA GLU A 238 20.90 -16.97 -11.84
C GLU A 238 20.85 -15.93 -12.98
N GLN A 239 19.66 -15.64 -13.51
CA GLN A 239 19.44 -14.74 -14.63
C GLN A 239 18.49 -13.61 -14.19
N VAL A 240 19.06 -12.56 -13.61
CA VAL A 240 18.34 -11.33 -13.25
C VAL A 240 18.72 -10.26 -14.27
N ALA A 241 17.71 -9.63 -14.88
CA ALA A 241 17.95 -8.53 -15.80
C ALA A 241 18.49 -7.30 -15.04
N SER A 242 19.27 -6.45 -15.72
CA SER A 242 19.81 -5.22 -15.10
C SER A 242 18.71 -4.36 -14.48
N ASP A 243 17.59 -4.19 -15.20
CA ASP A 243 16.44 -3.44 -14.70
C ASP A 243 15.82 -4.06 -13.44
N GLU A 244 15.76 -5.38 -13.32
CA GLU A 244 15.21 -6.03 -12.13
C GLU A 244 16.14 -5.85 -10.93
N ALA A 245 17.45 -5.98 -11.14
CA ALA A 245 18.45 -5.76 -10.10
C ALA A 245 18.44 -4.30 -9.62
N GLU A 246 18.38 -3.33 -10.54
CA GLU A 246 18.27 -1.91 -10.21
C GLU A 246 16.95 -1.60 -9.50
N ALA A 247 15.82 -2.15 -9.94
CA ALA A 247 14.53 -1.97 -9.28
C ALA A 247 14.53 -2.51 -7.84
N PHE A 248 15.19 -3.64 -7.61
CA PHE A 248 15.36 -4.20 -6.27
C PHE A 248 16.29 -3.33 -5.42
N GLN A 249 17.35 -2.79 -5.99
CA GLN A 249 18.22 -1.83 -5.32
C GLN A 249 17.43 -0.58 -4.90
N GLU A 250 16.58 -0.03 -5.78
CA GLU A 250 15.68 1.08 -5.44
C GLU A 250 14.76 0.71 -4.27
N PHE A 251 14.19 -0.49 -4.26
CA PHE A 251 13.33 -0.98 -3.17
C PHE A 251 14.06 -1.09 -1.83
N LEU A 252 15.27 -1.65 -1.84
CA LEU A 252 16.07 -1.85 -0.62
C LEU A 252 16.52 -0.52 -0.03
N ILE A 253 17.15 0.33 -0.85
CA ILE A 253 17.71 1.62 -0.40
C ILE A 253 16.61 2.64 -0.16
N GLY A 254 15.56 2.61 -0.99
CA GLY A 254 14.41 3.47 -0.83
C GLY A 254 14.42 4.77 -1.58
N VAL A 255 15.24 4.87 -2.62
CA VAL A 255 15.32 6.03 -3.49
C VAL A 255 15.46 5.59 -4.94
N PRO A 256 15.04 6.41 -5.91
CA PRO A 256 15.21 6.11 -7.32
C PRO A 256 16.68 5.96 -7.75
N THR A 257 16.94 5.23 -8.82
CA THR A 257 18.26 4.97 -9.39
C THR A 257 19.08 6.24 -9.64
N GLU A 258 18.47 7.37 -10.02
CA GLU A 258 19.19 8.63 -10.20
C GLU A 258 19.84 9.11 -8.89
N ARG A 259 19.13 8.91 -7.77
CA ARG A 259 19.65 9.24 -6.45
C ARG A 259 20.71 8.23 -6.02
N ILE A 260 20.53 6.95 -6.31
CA ILE A 260 21.55 5.91 -6.06
C ILE A 260 22.84 6.23 -6.81
N ARG A 261 22.76 6.60 -8.10
CA ARG A 261 23.91 7.01 -8.91
C ARG A 261 24.60 8.25 -8.33
N SER A 262 23.81 9.24 -7.90
CA SER A 262 24.36 10.44 -7.23
C SER A 262 25.08 10.10 -5.92
N LEU A 263 24.58 9.13 -5.14
CA LEU A 263 25.23 8.64 -3.93
C LEU A 263 26.50 7.84 -4.23
N ALA A 264 26.51 7.06 -5.32
CA ALA A 264 27.70 6.33 -5.77
C ALA A 264 28.82 7.30 -6.19
N GLU A 265 28.48 8.36 -6.93
CA GLU A 265 29.44 9.42 -7.27
C GLU A 265 29.99 10.15 -6.05
N LEU A 266 29.17 10.35 -5.01
CA LEU A 266 29.60 10.93 -3.74
C LEU A 266 30.61 10.01 -3.05
N LEU A 267 30.30 8.72 -2.97
CA LEU A 267 31.18 7.68 -2.41
C LEU A 267 32.54 7.64 -3.10
N GLU A 268 32.57 7.69 -4.42
CA GLU A 268 33.81 7.69 -5.19
C GLU A 268 34.64 8.95 -4.91
N LYS A 269 34.00 10.12 -4.83
CA LYS A 269 34.66 11.40 -4.50
C LYS A 269 35.24 11.43 -3.08
N GLU A 270 34.58 10.76 -2.14
CA GLU A 270 35.01 10.69 -0.73
C GLU A 270 36.00 9.54 -0.46
N GLY A 271 36.42 8.80 -1.49
CA GLY A 271 37.46 7.77 -1.39
C GLY A 271 36.96 6.34 -1.13
N GLY A 272 35.71 6.04 -1.50
CA GLY A 272 35.15 4.68 -1.48
C GLY A 272 34.73 4.18 -0.10
N GLY A 273 34.34 5.11 0.80
CA GLY A 273 33.91 4.81 2.16
C GLY A 273 32.56 4.08 2.26
N VAL A 274 32.05 3.98 3.48
CA VAL A 274 30.69 3.49 3.80
C VAL A 274 29.85 4.73 4.06
N LEU A 275 28.70 4.89 3.38
CA LEU A 275 27.77 5.98 3.69
C LEU A 275 26.83 5.58 4.81
N GLY A 276 26.65 6.48 5.78
CA GLY A 276 25.54 6.44 6.73
C GLY A 276 24.25 7.03 6.15
N PRO A 277 23.08 6.75 6.75
CA PRO A 277 21.80 7.28 6.28
C PRO A 277 21.71 8.80 6.29
N ALA A 278 22.32 9.45 7.29
CA ALA A 278 22.35 10.91 7.41
C ALA A 278 23.20 11.56 6.30
N GLU A 279 24.35 10.96 5.97
CA GLU A 279 25.25 11.43 4.91
C GLU A 279 24.60 11.24 3.53
N ALA A 280 23.82 10.17 3.35
CA ALA A 280 23.03 9.93 2.14
C ALA A 280 21.82 10.87 1.99
N GLY A 281 21.49 11.67 3.02
CA GLY A 281 20.29 12.50 3.06
C GLY A 281 19.00 11.66 3.06
N LEU A 282 19.06 10.43 3.57
CA LEU A 282 17.89 9.55 3.69
C LEU A 282 17.14 9.82 4.99
N PRO A 283 15.81 9.60 5.00
CA PRO A 283 14.99 9.77 6.20
C PRO A 283 15.58 8.98 7.37
N THR A 284 15.83 9.66 8.49
CA THR A 284 16.32 9.02 9.71
C THR A 284 15.13 8.71 10.63
N PRO A 285 14.98 7.47 11.13
CA PRO A 285 13.85 7.12 12.01
C PRO A 285 13.79 8.02 13.26
N GLY A 286 12.63 8.60 13.53
CA GLY A 286 12.37 9.46 14.69
C GLY A 286 12.70 10.94 14.49
N ARG A 287 13.26 11.34 13.34
CA ARG A 287 13.48 12.75 12.98
C ARG A 287 12.43 13.16 11.96
N ASP A 288 11.25 13.48 12.46
CA ASP A 288 10.20 14.04 11.62
C ASP A 288 10.22 15.56 11.76
N GLU A 289 10.97 16.22 10.88
CA GLU A 289 11.06 17.67 10.87
C GLU A 289 9.75 18.32 10.39
N ASN A 290 8.87 17.56 9.74
CA ASN A 290 7.65 18.05 9.08
C ASN A 290 6.33 17.50 9.65
N GLY A 291 6.38 16.57 10.62
CA GLY A 291 5.18 16.01 11.27
C GLY A 291 4.33 15.09 10.36
N VAL A 292 4.93 14.47 9.35
CA VAL A 292 4.23 13.58 8.41
C VAL A 292 4.07 12.18 9.01
N HIS A 293 2.84 11.67 9.10
CA HIS A 293 2.59 10.33 9.63
C HIS A 293 3.37 9.24 8.86
N GLU A 294 3.97 8.27 9.56
CA GLU A 294 4.87 7.26 8.98
C GLU A 294 4.28 6.52 7.76
N CYS A 295 2.99 6.22 7.82
CA CYS A 295 2.27 5.49 6.79
C CYS A 295 2.10 6.28 5.49
N VAL A 296 2.03 7.62 5.59
CA VAL A 296 2.05 8.51 4.43
C VAL A 296 3.42 8.45 3.77
N ARG A 297 4.50 8.51 4.57
CA ARG A 297 5.87 8.36 4.06
C ARG A 297 6.10 7.01 3.39
N PHE A 298 5.52 5.94 3.93
CA PHE A 298 5.63 4.61 3.32
C PHE A 298 4.93 4.53 1.96
N TYR A 299 3.79 5.21 1.80
CA TYR A 299 3.12 5.32 0.51
C TYR A 299 3.90 6.20 -0.48
N GLU A 300 4.39 7.37 -0.01
CA GLU A 300 5.23 8.29 -0.80
C GLU A 300 6.49 7.59 -1.32
N PHE A 301 7.15 6.79 -0.47
CA PHE A 301 8.31 5.97 -0.83
C PHE A 301 8.07 5.08 -2.05
N PHE A 302 6.91 4.43 -2.13
CA PHE A 302 6.55 3.65 -3.32
C PHE A 302 6.25 4.58 -4.49
N ARG A 303 5.46 5.63 -4.26
CA ARG A 303 4.99 6.51 -5.34
C ARG A 303 6.14 7.23 -6.02
N ASP A 304 7.15 7.66 -5.29
CA ASP A 304 8.34 8.32 -5.84
C ASP A 304 9.10 7.39 -6.80
N ARG A 305 9.34 6.13 -6.41
CA ARG A 305 9.97 5.13 -7.28
C ARG A 305 9.11 4.81 -8.49
N HIS A 306 7.80 4.64 -8.27
CA HIS A 306 6.87 4.35 -9.35
C HIS A 306 6.81 5.50 -10.39
N LEU A 307 6.76 6.76 -9.94
CA LEU A 307 6.80 7.93 -10.82
C LEU A 307 8.14 8.05 -11.55
N ALA A 308 9.26 7.74 -10.89
CA ALA A 308 10.57 7.73 -11.54
C ALA A 308 10.65 6.64 -12.62
N ALA A 309 10.19 5.42 -12.32
CA ALA A 309 10.13 4.31 -13.27
C ALA A 309 9.23 4.66 -14.48
N LEU A 310 8.06 5.26 -14.24
CA LEU A 310 7.16 5.74 -15.29
C LEU A 310 7.82 6.83 -16.14
N ALA A 311 8.47 7.81 -15.52
CA ALA A 311 9.18 8.87 -16.24
C ALA A 311 10.30 8.30 -17.13
N ARG A 312 11.03 7.29 -16.65
CA ARG A 312 12.03 6.58 -17.46
C ARG A 312 11.40 5.80 -18.60
N ARG A 313 10.23 5.19 -18.39
CA ARG A 313 9.50 4.45 -19.44
C ARG A 313 9.05 5.40 -20.55
N ILE A 314 8.42 6.52 -20.20
CA ILE A 314 7.90 7.50 -21.16
C ILE A 314 9.04 8.17 -21.97
N LYS A 315 10.14 8.52 -21.31
CA LYS A 315 11.26 9.27 -21.91
C LYS A 315 12.40 8.39 -22.43
N ASP A 316 12.23 7.08 -22.35
CA ASP A 316 13.26 6.09 -22.60
C ASP A 316 14.63 6.38 -21.91
N LEU A 317 14.60 6.75 -20.62
CA LEU A 317 15.80 7.05 -19.83
C LEU A 317 16.42 5.79 -19.20
N PRO A 318 17.73 5.73 -18.96
CA PRO A 318 18.39 4.55 -18.41
C PRO A 318 17.98 4.27 -16.97
N GLY A 319 17.82 2.99 -16.64
CA GLY A 319 17.40 2.49 -15.33
C GLY A 319 16.05 1.80 -15.37
N PRO A 320 15.57 1.29 -14.21
CA PRO A 320 14.44 0.38 -14.19
C PRO A 320 13.15 1.08 -14.61
N LYS A 321 12.45 0.49 -15.58
CA LYS A 321 11.17 1.00 -16.09
C LYS A 321 9.96 0.57 -15.25
N LYS A 322 10.16 -0.34 -14.29
CA LYS A 322 9.17 -0.89 -13.35
C LYS A 322 9.79 -0.98 -11.97
N THR A 323 8.95 -0.90 -10.94
CA THR A 323 9.34 -1.13 -9.54
C THR A 323 9.58 -2.61 -9.26
N ALA A 324 10.28 -2.91 -8.16
CA ALA A 324 10.48 -4.29 -7.72
C ALA A 324 9.15 -5.03 -7.50
N GLU A 325 8.18 -4.33 -6.94
CA GLU A 325 6.82 -4.83 -6.71
C GLU A 325 6.11 -5.21 -8.01
N GLU A 326 6.25 -4.40 -9.06
CA GLU A 326 5.69 -4.70 -10.38
C GLU A 326 6.35 -5.94 -11.00
N TYR A 327 7.68 -6.09 -10.92
CA TYR A 327 8.37 -7.26 -11.46
C TYR A 327 7.96 -8.56 -10.77
N VAL A 328 7.91 -8.57 -9.44
CA VAL A 328 7.46 -9.74 -8.67
C VAL A 328 6.00 -10.05 -8.96
N MET A 329 5.15 -9.03 -9.10
CA MET A 329 3.75 -9.22 -9.44
C MET A 329 3.58 -9.81 -10.85
N ILE A 330 4.34 -9.34 -11.85
CA ILE A 330 4.34 -9.92 -13.20
C ILE A 330 4.64 -11.42 -13.11
N HIS A 331 5.72 -11.77 -12.44
CA HIS A 331 6.13 -13.16 -12.28
C HIS A 331 5.06 -14.01 -11.57
N TYR A 332 4.48 -13.50 -10.49
CA TYR A 332 3.40 -14.18 -9.79
C TYR A 332 2.18 -14.41 -10.70
N LEU A 333 1.77 -13.39 -11.46
CA LEU A 333 0.65 -13.49 -12.39
C LEU A 333 0.97 -14.45 -13.55
N GLU A 334 2.22 -14.53 -14.02
CA GLU A 334 2.65 -15.50 -15.02
C GLU A 334 2.60 -16.94 -14.48
N GLU A 335 3.13 -17.19 -13.29
CA GLU A 335 3.18 -18.52 -12.68
C GLU A 335 1.82 -19.05 -12.21
N SER A 336 0.85 -18.16 -11.96
CA SER A 336 -0.52 -18.53 -11.54
C SER A 336 -1.24 -19.44 -12.56
N ASP A 337 -0.75 -19.59 -13.79
CA ASP A 337 -1.27 -20.57 -14.76
C ASP A 337 -0.81 -22.02 -14.52
N GLY A 338 0.14 -22.26 -13.60
CA GLY A 338 0.62 -23.61 -13.26
C GLY A 338 -0.07 -24.25 -12.05
N GLY A 339 -0.99 -23.54 -11.38
CA GLY A 339 -1.48 -23.85 -10.05
C GLY A 339 -2.97 -24.23 -9.98
N GLY A 340 -3.47 -25.02 -10.94
CA GLY A 340 -4.70 -25.77 -10.73
C GLY A 340 -4.48 -26.84 -9.66
N GLY A 341 -4.73 -26.49 -8.40
CA GLY A 341 -4.73 -27.42 -7.26
C GLY A 341 -3.39 -27.53 -6.52
N ARG A 342 -3.28 -26.81 -5.41
CA ARG A 342 -2.68 -27.38 -4.19
C ARG A 342 -3.62 -27.03 -3.05
N ASP A 343 -4.16 -28.10 -2.46
CA ASP A 343 -5.12 -28.17 -1.37
C ASP A 343 -4.68 -27.41 -0.11
#